data_AF-A0A1I1M8M2-F1
#
_entry.id   AF-A0A1I1M8M2-F1
#
_cell.length_a   1.000
_cell.length_b   1.000
_cell.length_c   1.000
_cell.angle_alpha   90.00
_cell.angle_beta   90.00
_cell.angle_gamma   90.00
#
_symmetry.space_group_name_H-M   'P 1'
#
loop_
_entity.id
_entity.type
_entity.pdbx_description
1 polymer ?
#
loop_
_entity_poly.entity_id
_entity_poly.type
_entity_poly.pdbx_seq_one_letter_code
_entity_poly.pdbx_strand_id
1 'polypeptide(L)'
;MPGDPKSGLLPEIASSGPGEKGAGDHKIQAYCFRMCFSNNPDNRVPFPKPEGYNPARYELLGRVFDSGWRETFDKFDPIPNRKTDTNNHGPFSSDYIGKNYDYPDATYERRKAIIRDHQLYQQGLLYFLSNDPRVPEDVRKDMSQWGLAKDEFTDNNNWPHQIYVREARRMLGTYVMKEADALGETTVPNPIGMGSYSLDAHNAQRYVRPDGFVQNEGDIGVHPKQPYSIAYGSILPKENECKNLLVPVCLSSSHIAYGSIRMEPVFMILGQSAATAAVLSIENNVSPQQLPYAKLKEVLLKDRQRLTL
;
A
#
# COMPACT_ATOMS: atom_id res chain seq x y z
N MET A 1 31.36 3.53 6.37
CA MET A 1 32.02 4.82 6.07
C MET A 1 31.49 5.35 4.74
N PRO A 2 31.11 6.63 4.63
CA PRO A 2 30.75 7.22 3.33
C PRO A 2 31.86 7.00 2.29
N GLY A 3 31.50 6.58 1.08
CA GLY A 3 32.44 6.42 -0.04
C GLY A 3 33.38 5.21 0.02
N ASP A 4 33.35 4.39 1.07
CA ASP A 4 34.18 3.17 1.16
C ASP A 4 33.32 1.89 1.02
N PRO A 5 33.39 1.20 -0.14
CA PRO A 5 32.66 -0.04 -0.37
C PRO A 5 33.00 -1.17 0.61
N LYS A 6 34.20 -1.16 1.21
CA LYS A 6 34.61 -2.19 2.18
C LYS A 6 33.87 -2.10 3.51
N SER A 7 33.21 -0.97 3.76
CA SER A 7 32.47 -0.74 5.01
C SER A 7 31.08 -1.38 5.05
N GLY A 8 30.68 -2.06 3.96
CA GLY A 8 29.39 -2.74 3.85
C GLY A 8 28.22 -1.80 3.55
N LEU A 9 27.04 -2.40 3.37
CA LEU A 9 25.80 -1.66 3.14
C LEU A 9 25.26 -1.06 4.44
N LEU A 10 24.64 0.12 4.33
CA LEU A 10 23.85 0.66 5.42
C LEU A 10 22.63 -0.24 5.69
N PRO A 11 22.07 -0.20 6.91
CA PRO A 11 20.79 -0.84 7.19
C PRO A 11 19.70 -0.39 6.21
N GLU A 12 18.72 -1.27 6.00
CA GLU A 12 17.55 -1.02 5.15
C GLU A 12 17.84 -0.79 3.65
N ILE A 13 19.04 -1.16 3.20
CA ILE A 13 19.41 -1.27 1.78
C ILE A 13 19.54 -2.76 1.43
N ALA A 14 18.85 -3.18 0.37
CA ALA A 14 18.95 -4.55 -0.15
C ALA A 14 20.35 -4.80 -0.72
N SER A 15 20.84 -6.02 -0.53
CA SER A 15 22.13 -6.47 -1.09
C SER A 15 22.05 -6.81 -2.57
N SER A 16 20.86 -7.05 -3.09
CA SER A 16 20.60 -7.28 -4.52
C SER A 16 20.12 -5.99 -5.20
N GLY A 17 20.42 -5.88 -6.49
CA GLY A 17 19.85 -4.86 -7.36
C GLY A 17 18.39 -5.13 -7.72
N PRO A 18 17.84 -4.39 -8.71
CA PRO A 18 16.43 -4.47 -9.09
C PRO A 18 16.08 -5.78 -9.83
N GLY A 19 17.08 -6.44 -10.41
CA GLY A 19 16.90 -7.61 -11.28
C GLY A 19 16.93 -7.25 -12.76
N GLU A 20 16.39 -8.13 -13.60
CA GLU A 20 16.31 -7.91 -15.05
C GLU A 20 15.03 -7.14 -15.40
N LYS A 21 15.15 -6.10 -16.22
CA LYS A 21 14.00 -5.29 -16.64
C LYS A 21 12.96 -6.14 -17.37
N GLY A 22 11.73 -6.12 -16.86
CA GLY A 22 10.60 -6.87 -17.44
C GLY A 22 10.45 -8.30 -16.92
N ALA A 23 11.40 -8.79 -16.10
CA ALA A 23 11.21 -10.04 -15.35
C ALA A 23 10.24 -9.80 -14.19
N GLY A 24 9.38 -10.79 -13.92
CA GLY A 24 8.55 -10.79 -12.71
C GLY A 24 9.36 -11.17 -11.48
N ASP A 25 8.95 -10.68 -10.31
CA ASP A 25 9.49 -11.08 -9.02
C ASP A 25 8.37 -11.25 -7.96
N HIS A 26 8.75 -11.44 -6.71
CA HIS A 26 7.84 -11.63 -5.57
C HIS A 26 7.73 -10.39 -4.66
N LYS A 27 8.35 -9.27 -5.06
CA LYS A 27 8.37 -8.05 -4.25
C LYS A 27 7.01 -7.38 -4.37
N ILE A 28 6.61 -6.73 -3.29
CA ILE A 28 5.34 -6.01 -3.18
C ILE A 28 5.60 -4.65 -2.54
N GLN A 29 4.67 -3.72 -2.76
CA GLN A 29 4.79 -2.36 -2.25
C GLN A 29 4.86 -2.36 -0.72
N ALA A 30 5.66 -1.45 -0.15
CA ALA A 30 5.96 -1.40 1.27
C ALA A 30 4.71 -1.20 2.14
N TYR A 31 4.77 -1.76 3.36
CA TYR A 31 3.78 -1.53 4.40
C TYR A 31 4.29 -0.51 5.42
N CYS A 32 3.37 0.15 6.10
CA CYS A 32 3.66 1.07 7.20
C CYS A 32 2.49 1.07 8.19
N PHE A 33 2.64 1.75 9.33
CA PHE A 33 1.49 2.20 10.09
C PHE A 33 1.09 3.60 9.61
N ARG A 34 -0.18 3.82 9.31
CA ARG A 34 -0.71 5.19 9.19
C ARG A 34 -0.89 5.74 10.59
N MET A 35 -0.42 6.96 10.82
CA MET A 35 -0.32 7.51 12.16
C MET A 35 -1.28 8.66 12.37
N CYS A 36 -1.90 8.67 13.54
CA CYS A 36 -2.65 9.81 14.04
C CYS A 36 -1.79 10.57 15.05
N PHE A 37 -1.09 11.62 14.61
CA PHE A 37 -0.28 12.45 15.51
C PHE A 37 -1.09 13.61 16.06
N SER A 38 -0.67 14.15 17.21
CA SER A 38 -1.22 15.39 17.76
C SER A 38 -0.12 16.35 18.16
N ASN A 39 -0.37 17.65 17.92
CA ASN A 39 0.44 18.74 18.45
C ASN A 39 -0.27 19.53 19.56
N ASN A 40 -1.41 19.03 20.05
CA ASN A 40 -2.09 19.62 21.20
C ASN A 40 -1.37 19.18 22.50
N PRO A 41 -0.79 20.10 23.31
CA PRO A 41 -0.07 19.73 24.53
C PRO A 41 -0.87 18.86 25.51
N ASP A 42 -2.19 19.05 25.59
CA ASP A 42 -3.07 18.29 26.48
C ASP A 42 -3.44 16.89 25.92
N ASN A 43 -3.25 16.68 24.61
CA ASN A 43 -3.60 15.46 23.89
C ASN A 43 -2.39 14.86 23.13
N ARG A 44 -1.20 14.94 23.71
CA ARG A 44 0.04 14.47 23.07
C ARG A 44 0.84 13.60 24.02
N VAL A 45 1.20 12.41 23.54
CA VAL A 45 2.19 11.53 24.17
C VAL A 45 3.49 11.61 23.35
N PRO A 46 4.64 11.96 23.95
CA PRO A 46 5.92 11.98 23.22
C PRO A 46 6.22 10.66 22.52
N PHE A 47 6.90 10.71 21.38
CA PHE A 47 7.27 9.48 20.66
C PHE A 47 8.15 8.58 21.53
N PRO A 48 7.75 7.32 21.76
CA PRO A 48 8.47 6.44 22.66
C PRO A 48 9.81 6.03 22.03
N LYS A 49 10.85 5.91 22.86
CA LYS A 49 12.07 5.20 22.47
C LYS A 49 11.75 3.70 22.43
N PRO A 50 11.80 3.03 21.27
CA PRO A 50 11.45 1.62 21.21
C PRO A 50 12.54 0.74 21.84
N GLU A 51 12.12 -0.45 22.28
CA GLU A 51 13.03 -1.52 22.65
C GLU A 51 14.00 -1.85 21.50
N GLY A 52 15.28 -2.07 21.81
CA GLY A 52 16.28 -2.37 20.79
C GLY A 52 16.60 -1.20 19.83
N TYR A 53 16.22 0.04 20.17
CA TYR A 53 16.51 1.22 19.36
C TYR A 53 18.00 1.32 19.01
N ASN A 54 18.30 1.33 17.71
CA ASN A 54 19.63 1.55 17.17
C ASN A 54 19.60 2.74 16.18
N PRO A 55 20.23 3.88 16.49
CA PRO A 55 20.22 5.05 15.61
C PRO A 55 20.99 4.83 14.30
N ALA A 56 21.82 3.78 14.19
CA ALA A 56 22.49 3.41 12.94
C ALA A 56 21.51 2.91 11.87
N ARG A 57 20.32 2.44 12.26
CA ARG A 57 19.25 2.02 11.33
C ARG A 57 18.79 3.16 10.41
N TYR A 58 18.92 4.40 10.88
CA TYR A 58 18.48 5.63 10.20
C TYR A 58 19.64 6.44 9.62
N GLU A 59 20.85 5.87 9.53
CA GLU A 59 22.03 6.53 8.96
C GLU A 59 21.76 7.04 7.54
N LEU A 60 21.00 6.30 6.72
CA LEU A 60 20.64 6.75 5.38
C LEU A 60 19.77 8.01 5.41
N LEU A 61 18.83 8.12 6.36
CA LEU A 61 18.01 9.31 6.54
C LEU A 61 18.86 10.51 6.99
N GLY A 62 19.86 10.29 7.85
CA GLY A 62 20.85 11.32 8.19
C GLY A 62 21.53 11.88 6.93
N ARG A 63 21.97 11.00 6.03
CA ARG A 63 22.60 11.41 4.75
C ARG A 63 21.65 12.10 3.78
N VAL A 64 20.36 11.74 3.80
CA VAL A 64 19.31 12.47 3.06
C VAL A 64 19.18 13.91 3.58
N PHE A 65 19.28 14.12 4.89
CA PHE A 65 19.29 15.47 5.44
C PHE A 65 20.56 16.25 5.09
N ASP A 66 21.71 15.58 5.06
CA ASP A 66 22.99 16.17 4.62
C ASP A 66 22.95 16.61 3.15
N SER A 67 22.17 15.93 2.30
CA SER A 67 21.96 16.34 0.91
C SER A 67 20.97 17.52 0.76
N GLY A 68 20.45 18.06 1.87
CA GLY A 68 19.60 19.25 1.88
C GLY A 68 18.09 19.00 1.84
N TRP A 69 17.62 17.75 1.93
CA TRP A 69 16.18 17.46 1.92
C TRP A 69 15.51 17.98 3.20
N ARG A 70 14.34 18.63 3.11
CA ARG A 70 13.62 19.26 4.24
C ARG A 70 12.09 19.05 4.24
N GLU A 71 11.57 18.19 3.39
CA GLU A 71 10.12 17.99 3.18
C GLU A 71 9.48 17.02 4.20
N THR A 72 10.04 16.90 5.41
CA THR A 72 9.62 15.88 6.40
C THR A 72 8.12 15.93 6.75
N PHE A 73 7.49 17.09 6.64
CA PHE A 73 6.11 17.33 7.06
C PHE A 73 5.08 17.37 5.92
N ASP A 74 5.48 17.14 4.67
CA ASP A 74 4.59 17.27 3.49
C ASP A 74 3.48 16.21 3.41
N LYS A 75 3.49 15.21 4.31
CA LYS A 75 2.39 14.26 4.54
C LYS A 75 1.88 14.21 5.98
N PHE A 76 1.93 15.35 6.65
CA PHE A 76 1.21 15.56 7.91
C PHE A 76 -0.16 16.16 7.58
N ASP A 77 -1.01 15.38 6.91
CA ASP A 77 -2.31 15.84 6.42
C ASP A 77 -3.21 16.18 7.62
N PRO A 78 -3.61 17.46 7.79
CA PRO A 78 -4.34 17.87 8.98
C PRO A 78 -5.76 17.29 8.98
N ILE A 79 -6.17 16.76 10.13
CA ILE A 79 -7.54 16.33 10.40
C ILE A 79 -8.08 17.12 11.63
N PRO A 80 -9.39 17.08 11.90
CA PRO A 80 -9.97 17.79 13.04
C PRO A 80 -9.27 17.52 14.38
N ASN A 81 -9.44 18.43 15.35
CA ASN A 81 -8.90 18.33 16.72
C ASN A 81 -7.37 18.42 16.83
N ARG A 82 -6.72 19.17 15.93
CA ARG A 82 -5.25 19.35 15.90
C ARG A 82 -4.50 18.02 15.81
N LYS A 83 -5.01 17.13 14.95
CA LYS A 83 -4.42 15.85 14.65
C LYS A 83 -4.00 15.78 13.18
N THR A 84 -3.27 14.74 12.82
CA THR A 84 -2.94 14.43 11.42
C THR A 84 -3.38 13.03 11.03
N ASP A 85 -3.61 12.81 9.74
CA ASP A 85 -3.47 11.50 9.11
C ASP A 85 -2.10 11.49 8.42
N THR A 86 -1.12 10.83 9.03
CA THR A 86 0.25 10.81 8.54
C THR A 86 0.58 9.48 7.88
N ASN A 87 1.05 9.58 6.64
CA ASN A 87 1.49 8.46 5.82
C ASN A 87 2.96 8.68 5.39
N ASN A 88 3.53 7.80 4.56
CA ASN A 88 4.89 7.98 4.07
C ASN A 88 5.03 9.23 3.20
N HIS A 89 6.25 9.75 3.15
CA HIS A 89 6.66 10.80 2.22
C HIS A 89 8.18 10.80 2.04
N GLY A 90 8.64 11.14 0.85
CA GLY A 90 10.07 11.32 0.57
C GLY A 90 10.89 10.02 0.56
N PRO A 91 12.23 10.15 0.53
CA PRO A 91 13.14 9.05 0.18
C PRO A 91 13.35 8.02 1.30
N PHE A 92 13.09 8.38 2.56
CA PHE A 92 13.18 7.48 3.71
C PHE A 92 12.14 7.89 4.76
N SER A 93 11.13 7.05 4.98
CA SER A 93 9.98 7.38 5.83
C SER A 93 9.32 6.14 6.42
N SER A 94 8.03 6.22 6.78
CA SER A 94 7.29 5.16 7.47
C SER A 94 7.13 3.87 6.66
N ASP A 95 7.22 3.94 5.34
CA ASP A 95 7.25 2.74 4.50
C ASP A 95 8.49 1.90 4.83
N TYR A 96 8.25 0.70 5.37
CA TYR A 96 9.34 -0.20 5.74
C TYR A 96 9.72 -1.09 4.55
N ILE A 97 10.44 -0.49 3.61
CA ILE A 97 10.72 -1.04 2.28
C ILE A 97 11.40 -2.40 2.35
N GLY A 98 10.80 -3.39 1.68
CA GLY A 98 11.36 -4.73 1.50
C GLY A 98 11.20 -5.69 2.69
N LYS A 99 10.35 -5.35 3.66
CA LYS A 99 10.24 -6.08 4.94
C LYS A 99 8.92 -6.80 5.11
N ASN A 100 8.08 -6.71 4.11
CA ASN A 100 6.73 -7.25 4.06
C ASN A 100 6.55 -8.40 3.06
N TYR A 101 7.59 -8.77 2.29
CA TYR A 101 7.46 -9.77 1.21
C TYR A 101 6.90 -11.11 1.69
N ASP A 102 7.30 -11.58 2.87
CA ASP A 102 6.80 -12.83 3.45
C ASP A 102 5.36 -12.73 3.97
N TYR A 103 4.86 -11.52 4.26
CA TYR A 103 3.61 -11.31 4.99
C TYR A 103 2.39 -12.01 4.37
N PRO A 104 2.17 -11.96 3.02
CA PRO A 104 1.02 -12.59 2.39
C PRO A 104 0.95 -14.10 2.67
N ASP A 105 2.09 -14.77 2.73
CA ASP A 105 2.18 -16.23 2.85
C ASP A 105 2.60 -16.74 4.24
N ALA A 106 2.97 -15.84 5.13
CA ALA A 106 3.39 -16.13 6.49
C ALA A 106 2.27 -16.73 7.36
N THR A 107 2.68 -17.56 8.33
CA THR A 107 1.81 -18.00 9.44
C THR A 107 1.40 -16.83 10.32
N TYR A 108 0.41 -17.02 11.19
CA TYR A 108 -0.02 -15.98 12.13
C TYR A 108 1.11 -15.53 13.06
N GLU A 109 1.96 -16.45 13.52
CA GLU A 109 3.13 -16.16 14.36
C GLU A 109 4.14 -15.31 13.59
N ARG A 110 4.45 -15.68 12.34
CA ARG A 110 5.37 -14.92 11.51
C ARG A 110 4.82 -13.54 11.14
N ARG A 111 3.52 -13.41 10.86
CA ARG A 111 2.87 -12.11 10.65
C ARG A 111 2.96 -11.21 11.88
N LYS A 112 2.75 -11.75 13.09
CA LYS A 112 2.94 -10.99 14.35
C LYS A 112 4.38 -10.49 14.49
N ALA A 113 5.37 -11.32 14.17
CA ALA A 113 6.78 -10.91 14.18
C ALA A 113 7.07 -9.79 13.16
N ILE A 114 6.54 -9.89 11.94
CA ILE A 114 6.68 -8.86 10.90
C ILE A 114 6.04 -7.55 11.38
N ILE A 115 4.80 -7.58 11.90
CA ILE A 115 4.09 -6.41 12.42
C ILE A 115 4.88 -5.76 13.56
N ARG A 116 5.43 -6.57 14.48
CA ARG A 116 6.25 -6.07 15.59
C ARG A 116 7.53 -5.37 15.09
N ASP A 117 8.20 -5.92 14.09
CA ASP A 117 9.39 -5.27 13.50
C ASP A 117 9.03 -3.94 12.80
N HIS A 118 7.90 -3.88 12.09
CA HIS A 118 7.40 -2.62 11.49
C HIS A 118 7.08 -1.57 12.57
N GLN A 119 6.48 -1.99 13.69
CA GLN A 119 6.21 -1.09 14.81
C GLN A 119 7.52 -0.55 15.40
N LEU A 120 8.51 -1.41 15.66
CA LEU A 120 9.82 -1.01 16.20
C LEU A 120 10.59 -0.09 15.24
N TYR A 121 10.53 -0.37 13.94
CA TYR A 121 11.06 0.50 12.89
C TYR A 121 10.44 1.89 12.95
N GLN A 122 9.12 1.97 12.89
CA GLN A 122 8.46 3.27 12.76
C GLN A 122 8.51 4.08 14.06
N GLN A 123 8.42 3.44 15.23
CA GLN A 123 8.69 4.09 16.52
C GLN A 123 10.12 4.64 16.58
N GLY A 124 11.09 3.85 16.10
CA GLY A 124 12.49 4.27 16.11
C GLY A 124 12.75 5.42 15.14
N LEU A 125 12.08 5.44 13.97
CA LEU A 125 12.14 6.54 13.02
C LEU A 125 11.63 7.85 13.66
N LEU A 126 10.47 7.80 14.32
CA LEU A 126 9.89 8.98 14.98
C LEU A 126 10.77 9.46 16.14
N TYR A 127 11.33 8.52 16.91
CA TYR A 127 12.28 8.85 17.97
C TYR A 127 13.57 9.47 17.40
N PHE A 128 14.10 8.93 16.31
CA PHE A 128 15.28 9.46 15.62
C PHE A 128 15.05 10.90 15.15
N LEU A 129 13.95 11.14 14.42
CA LEU A 129 13.56 12.47 13.94
C LEU A 129 13.44 13.51 15.07
N SER A 130 13.02 13.08 16.27
CA SER A 130 12.79 13.97 17.41
C SER A 130 14.03 14.21 18.28
N ASN A 131 15.05 13.36 18.21
CA ASN A 131 16.12 13.34 19.22
C ASN A 131 17.55 13.28 18.66
N ASP A 132 17.77 12.75 17.45
CA ASP A 132 19.13 12.54 16.95
C ASP A 132 19.75 13.87 16.48
N PRO A 133 21.00 14.19 16.88
CA PRO A 133 21.68 15.44 16.47
C PRO A 133 21.96 15.53 14.97
N ARG A 134 21.98 14.40 14.24
CA ARG A 134 22.12 14.38 12.77
C ARG A 134 20.89 14.88 12.04
N VAL A 135 19.73 14.91 12.71
CA VAL A 135 18.53 15.54 12.15
C VAL A 135 18.72 17.06 12.23
N PRO A 136 18.43 17.82 11.16
CA PRO A 136 18.49 19.28 11.17
C PRO A 136 17.72 19.87 12.34
N GLU A 137 18.25 20.93 12.97
CA GLU A 137 17.68 21.49 14.20
C GLU A 137 16.23 21.96 14.02
N ASP A 138 15.93 22.58 12.89
CA ASP A 138 14.59 23.01 12.48
C ASP A 138 13.63 21.81 12.42
N VAL A 139 14.00 20.74 11.71
CA VAL A 139 13.18 19.52 11.60
C VAL A 139 12.99 18.86 12.97
N ARG A 140 14.06 18.76 13.77
CA ARG A 140 14.00 18.13 15.09
C ARG A 140 13.11 18.94 16.06
N LYS A 141 13.22 20.27 16.03
CA LYS A 141 12.41 21.17 16.85
C LYS A 141 10.93 21.05 16.49
N ASP A 142 10.61 21.04 15.20
CA ASP A 142 9.22 20.92 14.75
C ASP A 142 8.65 19.54 15.04
N MET A 143 9.42 18.47 14.81
CA MET A 143 9.00 17.10 15.13
C MET A 143 8.73 16.93 16.63
N SER A 144 9.52 17.58 17.51
CA SER A 144 9.30 17.56 18.96
C SER A 144 7.97 18.20 19.41
N GLN A 145 7.32 18.98 18.53
CA GLN A 145 5.98 19.50 18.78
C GLN A 145 4.88 18.46 18.51
N TRP A 146 5.19 17.37 17.82
CA TRP A 146 4.29 16.27 17.55
C TRP A 146 4.51 15.10 18.51
N GLY A 147 3.49 14.25 18.61
CA GLY A 147 3.52 13.01 19.37
C GLY A 147 2.33 12.14 19.00
N LEU A 148 2.21 10.98 19.64
CA LEU A 148 1.02 10.14 19.51
C LEU A 148 -0.18 10.87 20.13
N ALA A 149 -1.35 10.77 19.50
CA ALA A 149 -2.59 11.32 20.07
C ALA A 149 -2.98 10.52 21.34
N LYS A 150 -3.10 11.21 22.48
CA LYS A 150 -3.32 10.58 23.79
C LYS A 150 -4.68 9.88 23.91
N ASP A 151 -5.66 10.32 23.14
CA ASP A 151 -7.03 9.82 23.10
C ASP A 151 -7.28 8.72 22.05
N GLU A 152 -6.31 8.45 21.17
CA GLU A 152 -6.40 7.38 20.17
C GLU A 152 -5.73 6.11 20.69
N PHE A 153 -6.31 4.93 20.40
CA PHE A 153 -5.73 3.62 20.72
C PHE A 153 -5.24 3.51 22.18
N THR A 154 -6.05 3.98 23.13
CA THR A 154 -5.70 4.09 24.55
C THR A 154 -5.42 2.74 25.21
N ASP A 155 -5.89 1.66 24.61
CA ASP A 155 -5.66 0.27 24.98
C ASP A 155 -4.38 -0.34 24.39
N ASN A 156 -3.66 0.40 23.53
CA ASN A 156 -2.47 -0.07 22.81
C ASN A 156 -1.32 0.94 22.81
N ASN A 157 -1.12 1.63 23.95
CA ASN A 157 -0.06 2.65 24.10
C ASN A 157 -0.12 3.76 23.03
N ASN A 158 -1.32 4.14 22.61
CA ASN A 158 -1.58 5.13 21.57
C ASN A 158 -1.04 4.77 20.18
N TRP A 159 -0.78 3.49 19.93
CA TRP A 159 -0.32 2.98 18.65
C TRP A 159 -1.46 2.29 17.88
N PRO A 160 -1.61 2.51 16.56
CA PRO A 160 -2.64 1.84 15.76
C PRO A 160 -2.55 0.32 15.81
N HIS A 161 -3.70 -0.36 15.90
CA HIS A 161 -3.76 -1.83 15.95
C HIS A 161 -3.35 -2.52 14.65
N GLN A 162 -3.63 -1.88 13.51
CA GLN A 162 -3.45 -2.48 12.19
C GLN A 162 -2.30 -1.84 11.44
N ILE A 163 -1.45 -2.70 10.88
CA ILE A 163 -0.51 -2.29 9.85
C ILE A 163 -1.28 -2.05 8.54
N TYR A 164 -0.83 -1.05 7.77
CA TYR A 164 -1.41 -0.73 6.47
C TYR A 164 -0.89 -1.71 5.41
N VAL A 165 -1.63 -2.81 5.23
CA VAL A 165 -1.41 -3.80 4.17
C VAL A 165 -2.03 -3.28 2.87
N ARG A 166 -1.20 -2.93 1.89
CA ARG A 166 -1.66 -2.34 0.63
C ARG A 166 -2.03 -3.36 -0.43
N GLU A 167 -1.33 -4.49 -0.41
CA GLU A 167 -1.63 -5.63 -1.25
C GLU A 167 -1.21 -6.93 -0.56
N ALA A 168 -1.90 -8.02 -0.89
CA ALA A 168 -1.59 -9.36 -0.42
C ALA A 168 -2.04 -10.37 -1.50
N ARG A 169 -2.39 -11.59 -1.08
CA ARG A 169 -2.90 -12.63 -1.97
C ARG A 169 -4.11 -12.14 -2.77
N ARG A 170 -4.07 -12.40 -4.08
CA ARG A 170 -5.18 -12.18 -5.01
C ARG A 170 -5.55 -13.49 -5.67
N MET A 171 -6.82 -13.63 -6.04
CA MET A 171 -7.30 -14.76 -6.81
C MET A 171 -6.76 -14.70 -8.25
N LEU A 172 -6.48 -15.85 -8.86
CA LEU A 172 -6.33 -15.94 -10.32
C LEU A 172 -7.67 -16.36 -10.93
N GLY A 173 -8.38 -15.38 -11.49
CA GLY A 173 -9.72 -15.55 -12.03
C GLY A 173 -9.76 -15.99 -13.49
N THR A 174 -10.94 -15.95 -14.08
CA THR A 174 -11.13 -16.23 -15.52
C THR A 174 -10.65 -15.08 -16.41
N TYR A 175 -10.42 -13.90 -15.83
CA TYR A 175 -9.73 -12.78 -16.45
C TYR A 175 -8.76 -12.16 -15.44
N VAL A 176 -7.56 -11.76 -15.87
CA VAL A 176 -6.59 -11.02 -15.05
C VAL A 176 -6.53 -9.60 -15.60
N MET A 177 -7.00 -8.62 -14.82
CA MET A 177 -6.85 -7.21 -15.18
C MET A 177 -5.37 -6.84 -15.28
N LYS A 178 -4.96 -6.16 -16.35
CA LYS A 178 -3.57 -5.79 -16.63
C LYS A 178 -3.42 -4.28 -16.65
N GLU A 179 -2.17 -3.81 -16.59
CA GLU A 179 -1.84 -2.38 -16.68
C GLU A 179 -2.50 -1.72 -17.90
N ALA A 180 -2.41 -2.35 -19.07
CA ALA A 180 -3.03 -1.87 -20.30
C ALA A 180 -4.56 -1.71 -20.19
N ASP A 181 -5.24 -2.58 -19.42
CA ASP A 181 -6.68 -2.46 -19.19
C ASP A 181 -6.98 -1.23 -18.34
N ALA A 182 -6.21 -1.04 -17.25
CA ALA A 182 -6.36 0.11 -16.35
C ALA A 182 -5.99 1.44 -17.01
N LEU A 183 -5.05 1.43 -17.98
CA LEU A 183 -4.69 2.60 -18.78
C LEU A 183 -5.68 2.87 -19.94
N GLY A 184 -6.67 2.00 -20.14
CA GLY A 184 -7.68 2.13 -21.20
C GLY A 184 -7.12 1.85 -22.60
N GLU A 185 -6.07 1.03 -22.71
CA GLU A 185 -5.41 0.65 -23.96
C GLU A 185 -6.00 -0.61 -24.60
N THR A 186 -6.89 -1.29 -23.89
CA THR A 186 -7.55 -2.53 -24.35
C THR A 186 -9.07 -2.42 -24.22
N THR A 187 -9.78 -3.33 -24.88
CA THR A 187 -11.22 -3.51 -24.66
C THR A 187 -11.44 -4.58 -23.59
N VAL A 188 -12.02 -4.17 -22.47
CA VAL A 188 -12.31 -5.04 -21.33
C VAL A 188 -13.60 -5.86 -21.61
N PRO A 189 -13.55 -7.19 -21.56
CA PRO A 189 -14.71 -8.02 -21.83
C PRO A 189 -15.68 -8.02 -20.66
N ASN A 190 -16.98 -8.06 -20.95
CA ASN A 190 -18.07 -8.23 -19.99
C ASN A 190 -17.93 -7.31 -18.74
N PRO A 191 -17.92 -5.98 -18.93
CA PRO A 191 -17.64 -5.06 -17.83
C PRO A 191 -18.74 -5.03 -16.76
N ILE A 192 -18.33 -4.97 -15.50
CA ILE A 192 -19.22 -4.92 -14.32
C ILE A 192 -18.96 -3.70 -13.46
N GLY A 193 -18.26 -2.69 -13.96
CA GLY A 193 -17.91 -1.52 -13.19
C GLY A 193 -16.78 -0.75 -13.84
N MET A 194 -16.43 0.38 -13.24
CA MET A 194 -15.38 1.26 -13.75
C MET A 194 -14.45 1.72 -12.64
N GLY A 195 -13.19 1.92 -13.00
CA GLY A 195 -12.19 2.60 -12.20
C GLY A 195 -11.65 3.84 -12.92
N SER A 196 -11.07 4.76 -12.17
CA SER A 196 -10.46 5.98 -12.72
C SER A 196 -9.29 6.51 -11.90
N TYR A 197 -8.87 5.77 -10.87
CA TYR A 197 -7.79 6.19 -10.00
C TYR A 197 -6.44 6.00 -10.70
N SER A 198 -5.41 6.68 -10.23
CA SER A 198 -4.06 6.47 -10.74
C SER A 198 -3.58 5.06 -10.44
N LEU A 199 -2.74 4.52 -11.32
CA LEU A 199 -1.93 3.36 -11.00
C LEU A 199 -0.93 3.83 -9.94
N ASP A 200 -1.26 3.51 -8.68
CA ASP A 200 -0.57 3.96 -7.48
C ASP A 200 0.03 2.76 -6.74
N ALA A 201 1.35 2.73 -6.66
CA ALA A 201 2.12 1.73 -5.93
C ALA A 201 3.28 2.42 -5.24
N HIS A 202 3.64 1.93 -4.06
CA HIS A 202 4.75 2.47 -3.28
C HIS A 202 6.04 1.70 -3.55
N ASN A 203 7.16 2.27 -3.12
CA ASN A 203 8.47 1.63 -3.17
C ASN A 203 8.42 0.18 -2.65
N ALA A 204 8.89 -0.74 -3.46
CA ALA A 204 9.01 -2.16 -3.14
C ALA A 204 10.42 -2.50 -2.65
N GLN A 205 11.45 -1.86 -3.20
CA GLN A 205 12.86 -2.15 -2.89
C GLN A 205 13.70 -0.87 -2.75
N ARG A 206 14.79 -0.97 -1.98
CA ARG A 206 15.86 0.03 -1.93
C ARG A 206 17.20 -0.67 -2.17
N TYR A 207 18.02 -0.19 -3.10
CA TYR A 207 19.30 -0.83 -3.47
C TYR A 207 20.38 0.20 -3.85
N VAL A 208 21.63 -0.27 -4.01
CA VAL A 208 22.75 0.55 -4.50
C VAL A 208 22.90 0.39 -6.00
N ARG A 209 22.84 1.50 -6.74
CA ARG A 209 23.06 1.54 -8.19
C ARG A 209 24.55 1.37 -8.54
N PRO A 210 24.88 1.06 -9.80
CA PRO A 210 26.27 0.94 -10.25
C PRO A 210 27.14 2.19 -10.03
N ASP A 211 26.52 3.38 -9.96
CA ASP A 211 27.19 4.66 -9.66
C ASP A 211 27.47 4.88 -8.16
N GLY A 212 27.11 3.92 -7.31
CA GLY A 212 27.34 3.96 -5.85
C GLY A 212 26.26 4.70 -5.06
N PHE A 213 25.22 5.22 -5.71
CA PHE A 213 24.12 5.91 -5.04
C PHE A 213 22.97 4.96 -4.68
N VAL A 214 22.21 5.32 -3.65
CA VAL A 214 21.03 4.56 -3.23
C VAL A 214 19.82 4.98 -4.07
N GLN A 215 19.03 4.00 -4.50
CA GLN A 215 17.78 4.19 -5.24
C GLN A 215 16.65 3.42 -4.57
N ASN A 216 15.48 4.05 -4.43
CA ASN A 216 14.24 3.33 -4.18
C ASN A 216 13.56 2.99 -5.50
N GLU A 217 12.97 1.80 -5.60
CA GLU A 217 12.26 1.29 -6.76
C GLU A 217 10.84 0.88 -6.38
N GLY A 218 9.90 1.05 -7.30
CA GLY A 218 8.53 0.54 -7.20
C GLY A 218 7.47 1.62 -6.98
N ASP A 219 7.88 2.86 -6.70
CA ASP A 219 6.96 3.99 -6.60
C ASP A 219 6.43 4.41 -7.97
N ILE A 220 5.11 4.38 -8.14
CA ILE A 220 4.41 4.59 -9.42
C ILE A 220 3.20 5.49 -9.15
N GLY A 221 3.01 6.49 -10.02
CA GLY A 221 1.88 7.42 -9.97
C GLY A 221 1.39 7.79 -11.38
N VAL A 222 0.94 6.79 -12.14
CA VAL A 222 0.53 6.98 -13.55
C VAL A 222 -0.98 7.13 -13.64
N HIS A 223 -1.45 8.26 -14.20
CA HIS A 223 -2.89 8.51 -14.36
C HIS A 223 -3.43 7.82 -15.62
N PRO A 224 -4.56 7.11 -15.54
CA PRO A 224 -5.22 6.62 -16.74
C PRO A 224 -5.76 7.79 -17.56
N LYS A 225 -5.74 7.67 -18.91
CA LYS A 225 -6.20 8.75 -19.81
C LYS A 225 -7.71 9.01 -19.69
N GLN A 226 -8.47 7.98 -19.34
CA GLN A 226 -9.91 8.00 -19.15
C GLN A 226 -10.30 6.91 -18.14
N PRO A 227 -11.49 7.00 -17.52
CA PRO A 227 -12.03 5.89 -16.74
C PRO A 227 -12.06 4.60 -17.57
N TYR A 228 -11.67 3.49 -16.95
CA TYR A 228 -11.57 2.17 -17.56
C TYR A 228 -12.59 1.21 -16.97
N SER A 229 -12.94 0.16 -17.70
CA SER A 229 -13.91 -0.84 -17.24
C SER A 229 -13.23 -1.98 -16.50
N ILE A 230 -13.99 -2.72 -15.67
CA ILE A 230 -13.49 -3.88 -14.91
C ILE A 230 -14.25 -5.13 -15.34
N ALA A 231 -13.51 -6.16 -15.77
CA ALA A 231 -14.10 -7.38 -16.32
C ALA A 231 -14.83 -8.20 -15.26
N TYR A 232 -15.99 -8.77 -15.60
CA TYR A 232 -16.68 -9.75 -14.75
C TYR A 232 -15.78 -10.93 -14.36
N GLY A 233 -14.98 -11.41 -15.32
CA GLY A 233 -14.05 -12.51 -15.09
C GLY A 233 -12.96 -12.24 -14.05
N SER A 234 -12.74 -10.96 -13.69
CA SER A 234 -11.76 -10.60 -12.66
C SER A 234 -12.23 -10.96 -11.25
N ILE A 235 -13.54 -11.01 -11.02
CA ILE A 235 -14.13 -11.37 -9.72
C ILE A 235 -14.60 -12.84 -9.66
N LEU A 236 -14.35 -13.61 -10.71
CA LEU A 236 -14.74 -15.02 -10.82
C LEU A 236 -13.52 -15.95 -10.72
N PRO A 237 -13.51 -16.95 -9.81
CA PRO A 237 -12.55 -18.04 -9.88
C PRO A 237 -12.84 -18.92 -11.10
N LYS A 238 -11.90 -19.79 -11.47
CA LYS A 238 -12.21 -20.80 -12.50
C LYS A 238 -13.24 -21.77 -11.95
N GLU A 239 -14.18 -22.18 -12.81
CA GLU A 239 -15.32 -22.98 -12.36
C GLU A 239 -14.93 -24.34 -11.79
N ASN A 240 -13.82 -24.93 -12.26
CA ASN A 240 -13.28 -26.18 -11.71
C ASN A 240 -12.56 -26.01 -10.36
N GLU A 241 -12.24 -24.78 -9.96
CA GLU A 241 -11.64 -24.46 -8.65
C GLU A 241 -12.74 -24.14 -7.63
N CYS A 242 -13.75 -23.36 -8.00
CA CYS A 242 -14.89 -23.03 -7.13
C CYS A 242 -16.10 -22.53 -7.93
N LYS A 243 -17.31 -23.06 -7.64
CA LYS A 243 -18.55 -22.77 -8.39
C LYS A 243 -19.51 -21.79 -7.71
N ASN A 244 -19.21 -21.38 -6.48
CA ASN A 244 -20.13 -20.63 -5.62
C ASN A 244 -19.42 -19.48 -4.88
N LEU A 245 -18.39 -18.90 -5.50
CA LEU A 245 -17.60 -17.80 -4.92
C LEU A 245 -17.48 -16.65 -5.92
N LEU A 246 -17.62 -15.42 -5.41
CA LEU A 246 -17.34 -14.16 -6.09
C LEU A 246 -16.37 -13.36 -5.23
N VAL A 247 -15.35 -12.75 -5.84
CA VAL A 247 -14.23 -12.11 -5.14
C VAL A 247 -14.07 -10.65 -5.59
N PRO A 248 -14.83 -9.70 -5.02
CA PRO A 248 -14.83 -8.30 -5.45
C PRO A 248 -13.62 -7.47 -4.96
N VAL A 249 -12.89 -7.94 -3.94
CA VAL A 249 -11.79 -7.19 -3.30
C VAL A 249 -10.42 -7.77 -3.63
N CYS A 250 -10.21 -9.06 -3.35
CA CYS A 250 -8.98 -9.80 -3.71
C CYS A 250 -9.04 -10.30 -5.16
N LEU A 251 -9.60 -9.48 -6.04
CA LEU A 251 -9.90 -9.83 -7.43
C LEU A 251 -8.63 -10.10 -8.25
N SER A 252 -8.83 -10.70 -9.41
CA SER A 252 -7.79 -11.10 -10.34
C SER A 252 -7.25 -9.93 -11.14
N SER A 253 -6.02 -9.54 -10.79
CA SER A 253 -5.32 -8.38 -11.35
C SER A 253 -3.80 -8.55 -11.27
N SER A 254 -3.08 -7.96 -12.22
CA SER A 254 -1.66 -7.69 -12.08
C SER A 254 -1.42 -6.74 -10.91
N HIS A 255 -0.19 -6.75 -10.38
CA HIS A 255 0.25 -5.85 -9.32
C HIS A 255 -0.05 -4.38 -9.66
N ILE A 256 0.29 -3.96 -10.88
CA ILE A 256 0.15 -2.59 -11.36
C ILE A 256 -1.31 -2.17 -11.52
N ALA A 257 -2.16 -2.97 -12.16
CA ALA A 257 -3.57 -2.62 -12.32
C ALA A 257 -4.32 -2.58 -10.98
N TYR A 258 -3.90 -3.40 -10.01
CA TYR A 258 -4.50 -3.41 -8.69
C TYR A 258 -4.29 -2.09 -7.95
N GLY A 259 -3.17 -1.41 -8.19
CA GLY A 259 -2.88 -0.07 -7.67
C GLY A 259 -3.98 0.96 -7.93
N SER A 260 -4.70 0.80 -9.04
CA SER A 260 -5.84 1.65 -9.39
C SER A 260 -7.19 1.06 -8.98
N ILE A 261 -7.38 -0.26 -9.13
CA ILE A 261 -8.67 -0.92 -8.84
C ILE A 261 -9.00 -0.92 -7.34
N ARG A 262 -7.99 -0.93 -6.46
CA ARG A 262 -8.14 -1.16 -5.01
C ARG A 262 -8.81 -0.04 -4.20
N MET A 263 -9.47 0.91 -4.87
CA MET A 263 -10.12 2.04 -4.21
C MET A 263 -11.50 1.64 -3.67
N GLU A 264 -11.86 2.17 -2.51
CA GLU A 264 -13.12 1.85 -1.82
C GLU A 264 -14.38 2.06 -2.70
N PRO A 265 -14.51 3.16 -3.49
CA PRO A 265 -15.65 3.33 -4.38
C PRO A 265 -15.75 2.21 -5.43
N VAL A 266 -14.61 1.72 -5.92
CA VAL A 266 -14.56 0.63 -6.90
C VAL A 266 -14.96 -0.69 -6.23
N PHE A 267 -14.48 -0.98 -5.01
CA PHE A 267 -14.93 -2.15 -4.27
C PHE A 267 -16.42 -2.13 -3.97
N MET A 268 -17.02 -0.97 -3.70
CA MET A 268 -18.48 -0.84 -3.54
C MET A 268 -19.22 -1.22 -4.83
N ILE A 269 -18.76 -0.73 -5.99
CA ILE A 269 -19.32 -1.06 -7.32
C ILE A 269 -19.20 -2.56 -7.61
N LEU A 270 -18.02 -3.13 -7.36
CA LEU A 270 -17.79 -4.57 -7.56
C LEU A 270 -18.59 -5.42 -6.56
N GLY A 271 -18.81 -4.93 -5.34
CA GLY A 271 -19.68 -5.55 -4.35
C GLY A 271 -21.14 -5.62 -4.80
N GLN A 272 -21.69 -4.52 -5.33
CA GLN A 272 -23.03 -4.51 -5.94
C GLN A 272 -23.09 -5.53 -7.10
N SER A 273 -22.09 -5.51 -7.98
CA SER A 273 -22.05 -6.39 -9.15
C SER A 273 -21.96 -7.86 -8.78
N ALA A 274 -21.16 -8.19 -7.77
CA ALA A 274 -21.06 -9.54 -7.23
C ALA A 274 -22.39 -10.00 -6.63
N ALA A 275 -23.06 -9.15 -5.85
CA ALA A 275 -24.37 -9.48 -5.26
C ALA A 275 -25.43 -9.75 -6.34
N THR A 276 -25.52 -8.87 -7.35
CA THR A 276 -26.44 -9.06 -8.49
C THR A 276 -26.14 -10.35 -9.25
N ALA A 277 -24.87 -10.64 -9.52
CA ALA A 277 -24.46 -11.88 -10.17
C ALA A 277 -24.86 -13.11 -9.35
N ALA A 278 -24.64 -13.09 -8.03
CA ALA A 278 -24.99 -14.19 -7.14
C ALA A 278 -26.50 -14.49 -7.16
N VAL A 279 -27.35 -13.45 -7.05
CA VAL A 279 -28.81 -13.61 -7.08
C VAL A 279 -29.26 -14.19 -8.42
N LEU A 280 -28.81 -13.62 -9.54
CA LEU A 280 -29.17 -14.11 -10.87
C LEU A 280 -28.70 -15.56 -11.09
N SER A 281 -27.50 -15.91 -10.60
CA SER A 281 -27.01 -17.29 -10.67
C SER A 281 -27.91 -18.27 -9.92
N ILE A 282 -28.37 -17.92 -8.72
CA ILE A 282 -29.30 -18.73 -7.94
C ILE A 282 -30.64 -18.89 -8.68
N GLU A 283 -31.22 -17.79 -9.16
CA GLU A 283 -32.51 -17.79 -9.87
C GLU A 283 -32.48 -18.60 -11.17
N ASN A 284 -31.32 -18.64 -11.84
CA ASN A 284 -31.14 -19.38 -13.08
C ASN A 284 -30.59 -20.79 -12.86
N ASN A 285 -30.33 -21.19 -11.61
CA ASN A 285 -29.71 -22.47 -11.25
C ASN A 285 -28.40 -22.74 -12.03
N VAL A 286 -27.54 -21.73 -12.11
CA VAL A 286 -26.22 -21.78 -12.77
C VAL A 286 -25.13 -21.27 -11.82
N SER A 287 -23.87 -21.66 -12.06
CA SER A 287 -22.73 -21.04 -11.37
C SER A 287 -22.55 -19.57 -11.82
N PRO A 288 -21.89 -18.70 -11.03
CA PRO A 288 -21.54 -17.34 -11.46
C PRO A 288 -20.78 -17.28 -12.78
N GLN A 289 -19.95 -18.30 -13.06
CA GLN A 289 -19.20 -18.43 -14.31
C GLN A 289 -20.10 -18.74 -15.52
N GLN A 290 -21.22 -19.44 -15.31
CA GLN A 290 -22.17 -19.83 -16.35
C GLN A 290 -23.35 -18.84 -16.48
N LEU A 291 -23.37 -17.77 -15.68
CA LEU A 291 -24.40 -16.73 -15.76
C LEU A 291 -24.30 -16.02 -17.13
N PRO A 292 -25.38 -15.98 -17.95
CA PRO A 292 -25.36 -15.22 -19.19
C PRO A 292 -25.14 -13.73 -18.92
N TYR A 293 -23.99 -13.20 -19.38
CA TYR A 293 -23.60 -11.81 -19.10
C TYR A 293 -24.67 -10.78 -19.52
N ALA A 294 -25.43 -11.05 -20.58
CA ALA A 294 -26.53 -10.17 -21.01
C ALA A 294 -27.56 -9.92 -19.89
N LYS A 295 -27.89 -10.95 -19.08
CA LYS A 295 -28.82 -10.81 -17.94
C LYS A 295 -28.23 -9.95 -16.84
N LEU A 296 -26.95 -10.17 -16.52
CA LEU A 296 -26.24 -9.35 -15.52
C LEU A 296 -26.17 -7.88 -15.97
N LYS A 297 -25.74 -7.66 -17.21
CA LYS A 297 -25.64 -6.32 -17.82
C LYS A 297 -26.97 -5.55 -17.76
N GLU A 298 -28.08 -6.22 -18.08
CA GLU A 298 -29.41 -5.61 -18.05
C GLU A 298 -29.75 -5.07 -16.66
N VAL A 299 -29.55 -5.87 -15.61
CA VAL A 299 -29.82 -5.46 -14.22
C VAL A 299 -28.89 -4.33 -13.77
N LEU A 300 -27.58 -4.43 -14.04
CA LEU A 300 -26.62 -3.38 -13.65
C LEU A 300 -26.94 -2.03 -14.32
N LEU A 301 -27.35 -2.04 -15.58
CA LEU A 301 -27.76 -0.83 -16.29
C LEU A 301 -29.09 -0.27 -15.77
N LYS A 302 -30.05 -1.14 -15.42
CA LYS A 302 -31.31 -0.74 -14.79
C LYS A 302 -31.06 -0.05 -13.44
N ASP A 303 -30.07 -0.52 -12.69
CA ASP A 303 -29.60 0.09 -11.44
C ASP A 303 -28.70 1.32 -11.65
N ARG A 304 -28.59 1.80 -12.90
CA ARG A 304 -27.81 2.97 -13.32
C ARG A 304 -26.30 2.86 -13.11
N GLN A 305 -25.78 1.64 -12.97
CA GLN A 305 -24.33 1.42 -12.90
C GLN A 305 -23.67 1.69 -14.25
N ARG A 306 -22.55 2.41 -14.25
CA ARG A 306 -21.73 2.65 -15.45
C ARG A 306 -20.82 1.44 -15.69
N LEU A 307 -20.89 0.89 -16.91
CA LEU A 307 -20.10 -0.29 -17.31
C LEU A 307 -19.02 0.07 -18.33
N THR A 308 -19.25 1.11 -19.12
CA THR A 308 -18.31 1.66 -20.10
C THR A 308 -18.41 3.18 -20.06
N LEU A 309 -17.40 3.87 -20.61
CA LEU A 309 -17.43 5.32 -20.79
C LEU A 309 -18.57 5.74 -21.72
#